data_AF-A0A9E1HZB1-F1
#
_entry.id   AF-A0A9E1HZB1-F1
#
_cell.length_a   1.000
_cell.length_b   1.000
_cell.length_c   1.000
_cell.angle_alpha   90.00
_cell.angle_beta   90.00
_cell.angle_gamma   90.00
#
_symmetry.space_group_name_H-M   'P 1'
#
loop_
_entity.id
_entity.type
_entity.pdbx_description
1 polymer ?
#
loop_
_entity_poly.entity_id
_entity_poly.type
_entity_poly.pdbx_seq_one_letter_code
_entity_poly.pdbx_strand_id
1 'polypeptide(L)'
;MELKSYQKKVIKDLVRYLELMNETKNYAVAFRQFWYEVSAPSLGKYQDIMPGVPNLCFKVPTGGGKTFMACNAIRPIFDALPVTKTKTVVWLVPSDAILTQTVQTLKDTYHPYRQKIDVDFGSRVEVYTKQELLNGQNFSPTAVTEQLSIMVLSYDSFRSRGKEGLKAYQENSNLAEFAKVLGKPEQPIEKADETALFQIINQLNPLVIVDESHHARSELSIEMLANFNPCFVLDLTATPKAESNIISYVDAVQLKTEHMVKLPVIVYNRNKQT
;
A
#
# COMPACT_ATOMS: atom_id res chain seq x y z
N MET A 1 18.28 -8.69 -4.99
CA MET A 1 18.54 -7.23 -5.04
C MET A 1 18.52 -6.70 -3.62
N GLU A 2 19.49 -5.86 -3.23
CA GLU A 2 19.51 -5.26 -1.90
C GLU A 2 18.98 -3.82 -1.90
N LEU A 3 18.47 -3.37 -0.75
CA LEU A 3 18.08 -1.98 -0.54
C LEU A 3 19.31 -1.06 -0.60
N LYS A 4 19.18 0.07 -1.30
CA LYS A 4 20.14 1.18 -1.25
C LYS A 4 20.12 1.87 0.12
N SER A 5 21.15 2.67 0.43
CA SER A 5 21.29 3.30 1.76
C SER A 5 20.06 4.14 2.15
N TYR A 6 19.54 4.96 1.24
CA TYR A 6 18.33 5.76 1.50
C TYR A 6 17.09 4.89 1.67
N GLN A 7 16.98 3.77 0.95
CA GLN A 7 15.85 2.85 1.08
C GLN A 7 15.91 2.10 2.43
N LYS A 8 17.12 1.70 2.87
CA LYS A 8 17.35 1.15 4.22
C LYS A 8 16.93 2.15 5.30
N LYS A 9 17.25 3.44 5.12
CA LYS A 9 16.79 4.50 6.04
C LYS A 9 15.26 4.60 6.09
N VAL A 10 14.58 4.60 4.94
CA VAL A 10 13.10 4.65 4.88
C VAL A 10 12.47 3.50 5.67
N ILE A 11 12.96 2.27 5.48
CA ILE A 11 12.47 1.10 6.23
C ILE A 11 12.80 1.21 7.71
N LYS A 12 13.97 1.73 8.08
CA LYS A 12 14.34 1.97 9.49
C LYS A 12 13.41 2.99 10.16
N ASP A 13 13.08 4.07 9.46
CA ASP A 13 12.15 5.09 9.95
C ASP A 13 10.76 4.48 10.19
N LEU A 14 10.27 3.65 9.26
CA LEU A 14 9.02 2.90 9.41
C LEU A 14 9.06 1.96 10.63
N VAL A 15 10.10 1.13 10.77
CA VAL A 15 10.23 0.20 11.90
C VAL A 15 10.22 0.94 13.22
N ARG A 16 10.97 2.05 13.34
CA ARG A 16 11.00 2.84 14.57
C ARG A 16 9.63 3.43 14.91
N TYR A 17 8.90 3.92 13.91
CA TYR A 17 7.53 4.39 14.12
C TYR A 17 6.60 3.27 14.61
N LEU A 18 6.71 2.07 14.03
CA LEU A 18 5.88 0.93 14.41
C LEU A 18 6.17 0.44 15.84
N GLU A 19 7.44 0.49 16.28
CA GLU A 19 7.81 0.26 17.68
C GLU A 19 7.13 1.27 18.61
N LEU A 20 7.23 2.56 18.29
CA LEU A 20 6.58 3.64 19.05
C LEU A 20 5.06 3.50 19.08
N MET A 21 4.44 3.07 17.98
CA MET A 21 3.01 2.78 17.92
C MET A 21 2.63 1.67 18.91
N ASN A 22 3.46 0.63 19.02
CA ASN A 22 3.26 -0.46 19.96
C ASN A 22 3.55 -0.09 21.42
N GLU A 23 4.49 0.82 21.68
CA GLU A 23 4.79 1.34 23.01
C GLU A 23 3.69 2.28 23.51
N THR A 24 3.29 3.24 22.68
CA THR A 24 2.32 4.29 23.04
C THR A 24 0.86 3.84 22.96
N LYS A 25 0.59 2.76 22.21
CA LYS A 25 -0.76 2.31 21.84
C LYS A 25 -1.60 3.41 21.16
N ASN A 26 -0.95 4.40 20.54
CA ASN A 26 -1.60 5.51 19.87
C ASN A 26 -0.76 6.01 18.68
N TYR A 27 -1.27 5.79 17.46
CA TYR A 27 -0.55 6.08 16.22
C TYR A 27 -0.20 7.56 16.02
N ALA A 28 -1.02 8.49 16.54
CA ALA A 28 -0.78 9.92 16.43
C ALA A 28 0.26 10.40 17.46
N VAL A 29 0.27 9.82 18.67
CA VAL A 29 1.30 10.08 19.68
C VAL A 29 2.64 9.52 19.23
N ALA A 30 2.66 8.28 18.71
CA ALA A 30 3.85 7.66 18.13
C ALA A 30 4.46 8.51 17.01
N PHE A 31 3.62 9.09 16.14
CA PHE A 31 4.08 9.95 15.05
C PHE A 31 4.78 11.21 15.57
N ARG A 32 4.19 11.84 16.59
CA ARG A 32 4.76 13.02 17.24
C ARG A 32 6.09 12.69 17.93
N GLN A 33 6.13 11.56 18.64
CA GLN A 33 7.33 11.11 19.33
C GLN A 33 8.46 10.76 18.35
N PHE A 34 8.15 10.09 17.24
CA PHE A 34 9.11 9.82 16.17
C PHE A 34 9.76 11.11 15.67
N TRP A 35 8.95 12.13 15.36
CA TRP A 35 9.45 13.42 14.87
C TRP A 35 10.25 14.20 15.92
N TYR A 36 9.96 13.99 17.21
CA TYR A 36 10.77 14.50 18.31
C TYR A 36 12.14 13.81 18.37
N GLU A 37 12.20 12.48 18.25
CA GLU A 37 13.45 11.70 18.28
C GLU A 37 14.40 12.08 17.14
N VAL A 38 13.87 12.38 15.95
CA VAL A 38 14.69 12.83 14.80
C VAL A 38 14.93 14.35 14.81
N SER A 39 14.65 15.04 15.91
CA SER A 39 14.91 16.48 16.11
C SER A 39 14.19 17.40 15.11
N ALA A 40 12.99 17.01 14.65
CA ALA A 40 12.14 17.83 13.79
C ALA A 40 10.67 17.84 14.27
N PRO A 41 10.40 18.31 15.51
CA PRO A 41 9.09 18.22 16.15
C PRO A 41 7.99 19.00 15.43
N SER A 42 8.33 20.01 14.61
CA SER A 42 7.37 20.76 13.79
C SER A 42 6.66 19.89 12.75
N LEU A 43 7.25 18.75 12.38
CA LEU A 43 6.65 17.77 11.47
C LEU A 43 5.77 16.75 12.20
N GLY A 44 5.76 16.75 13.54
CA GLY A 44 5.07 15.77 14.39
C GLY A 44 3.54 15.93 14.48
N LYS A 45 2.92 16.81 13.67
CA LYS A 45 1.46 16.95 13.63
C LYS A 45 0.87 15.89 12.70
N TYR A 46 0.28 14.86 13.30
CA TYR A 46 -0.46 13.84 12.57
C TYR A 46 -1.79 14.38 12.02
N GLN A 47 -2.12 13.99 10.80
CA GLN A 47 -3.34 14.32 10.06
C GLN A 47 -4.24 13.09 10.06
N ASP A 48 -5.35 13.16 10.81
CA ASP A 48 -6.23 12.01 11.06
C ASP A 48 -7.33 11.90 10.00
N ILE A 49 -6.92 11.70 8.74
CA ILE A 49 -7.82 11.61 7.58
C ILE A 49 -8.71 10.36 7.60
N MET A 50 -8.31 9.31 8.33
CA MET A 50 -9.05 8.06 8.54
C MET A 50 -8.94 7.68 10.02
N PRO A 51 -9.86 8.16 10.88
CA PRO A 51 -9.81 7.90 12.31
C PRO A 51 -9.76 6.41 12.63
N GLY A 52 -8.87 6.02 13.54
CA GLY A 52 -8.66 4.62 13.93
C GLY A 52 -7.69 3.84 13.03
N VAL A 53 -7.27 4.41 11.89
CA VAL A 53 -6.37 3.75 10.93
C VAL A 53 -5.05 4.51 10.85
N PRO A 54 -3.91 3.89 11.24
CA PRO A 54 -2.60 4.46 10.98
C PRO A 54 -2.37 4.61 9.47
N ASN A 55 -2.05 5.83 9.04
CA ASN A 55 -1.72 6.17 7.67
C ASN A 55 -0.36 6.90 7.66
N LEU A 56 0.60 6.37 6.91
CA LEU A 56 1.92 6.96 6.73
C LEU A 56 2.24 7.18 5.25
N CYS A 57 3.18 8.09 4.98
CA CYS A 57 3.64 8.40 3.65
C CYS A 57 5.17 8.36 3.53
N PHE A 58 5.66 7.69 2.49
CA PHE A 58 7.04 7.80 2.02
C PHE A 58 7.11 8.83 0.89
N LYS A 59 7.83 9.93 1.14
CA LYS A 59 8.15 10.89 0.08
C LYS A 59 9.39 10.42 -0.67
N VAL A 60 9.18 9.84 -1.85
CA VAL A 60 10.24 9.25 -2.68
C VAL A 60 10.12 9.76 -4.12
N PRO A 61 11.18 10.38 -4.69
CA PRO A 61 11.16 10.84 -6.07
C PRO A 61 10.95 9.71 -7.08
N THR A 62 10.46 10.05 -8.27
CA THR A 62 10.35 9.11 -9.39
C THR A 62 11.72 8.48 -9.70
N GLY A 63 11.74 7.17 -9.94
CA GLY A 63 12.99 6.40 -10.08
C GLY A 63 13.65 5.99 -8.76
N GLY A 64 13.16 6.45 -7.60
CA GLY A 64 13.71 6.10 -6.29
C GLY A 64 13.42 4.67 -5.81
N GLY A 65 12.70 3.86 -6.61
CA GLY A 65 12.38 2.46 -6.28
C GLY A 65 11.24 2.32 -5.26
N LYS A 66 10.16 3.09 -5.41
CA LYS A 66 8.96 3.05 -4.55
C LYS A 66 8.40 1.63 -4.40
N THR A 67 8.15 0.94 -5.51
CA THR A 67 7.61 -0.41 -5.52
C THR A 67 8.47 -1.39 -4.71
N PHE A 68 9.81 -1.30 -4.81
CA PHE A 68 10.69 -2.15 -4.01
C PHE A 68 10.63 -1.81 -2.52
N MET A 69 10.58 -0.51 -2.16
CA MET A 69 10.40 -0.09 -0.77
C MET A 69 9.06 -0.59 -0.20
N ALA A 70 7.98 -0.52 -0.98
CA ALA A 70 6.69 -1.06 -0.59
C ALA A 70 6.77 -2.58 -0.32
N CYS A 71 7.45 -3.37 -1.17
CA CYS A 71 7.68 -4.80 -0.91
C CYS A 71 8.41 -5.04 0.42
N ASN A 72 9.40 -4.21 0.75
CA ASN A 72 10.18 -4.31 1.98
C ASN A 72 9.45 -3.78 3.22
N ALA A 73 8.36 -3.04 3.06
CA ALA A 73 7.55 -2.50 4.15
C ALA A 73 6.47 -3.48 4.65
N ILE A 74 6.03 -4.43 3.80
CA ILE A 74 4.95 -5.37 4.12
C ILE A 74 5.26 -6.15 5.41
N ARG A 75 6.45 -6.76 5.49
CA ARG A 75 6.83 -7.60 6.63
C ARG A 75 6.91 -6.81 7.95
N PRO A 76 7.66 -5.68 8.04
CA PRO A 76 7.66 -4.83 9.22
C PRO A 76 6.27 -4.44 9.73
N ILE A 77 5.36 -4.08 8.81
CA ILE A 77 3.99 -3.68 9.19
C ILE A 77 3.24 -4.86 9.81
N PHE A 78 3.25 -6.04 9.17
CA PHE A 78 2.57 -7.21 9.74
C PHE A 78 3.20 -7.70 11.05
N ASP A 79 4.53 -7.60 11.21
CA ASP A 79 5.19 -7.95 12.47
C ASP A 79 4.80 -7.02 13.63
N ALA A 80 4.39 -5.78 13.32
CA ALA A 80 3.91 -4.82 14.32
C ALA A 80 2.41 -4.96 14.65
N LEU A 81 1.65 -5.72 13.86
CA LEU A 81 0.22 -5.99 14.07
C LEU A 81 0.02 -7.26 14.92
N PRO A 82 -1.19 -7.50 15.48
CA PRO A 82 -1.46 -8.74 16.21
C PRO A 82 -1.13 -9.99 15.39
N VAL A 83 -0.59 -11.03 16.02
CA VAL A 83 -0.18 -12.28 15.33
C VAL A 83 -1.34 -13.01 14.66
N THR A 84 -2.57 -12.77 15.11
CA THR A 84 -3.81 -13.31 14.52
C THR A 84 -4.25 -12.55 13.27
N LYS A 85 -3.54 -11.48 12.90
CA LYS A 85 -3.89 -10.64 11.76
C LYS A 85 -3.72 -11.41 10.45
N THR A 86 -4.81 -11.52 9.71
CA THR A 86 -4.81 -12.04 8.35
C THR A 86 -3.87 -11.22 7.45
N LYS A 87 -3.00 -11.92 6.72
CA LYS A 87 -1.94 -11.29 5.91
C LYS A 87 -2.46 -10.95 4.52
N THR A 88 -3.34 -9.95 4.46
CA THR A 88 -3.92 -9.46 3.20
C THR A 88 -3.40 -8.06 2.89
N VAL A 89 -2.92 -7.87 1.66
CA VAL A 89 -2.47 -6.58 1.13
C VAL A 89 -3.34 -6.19 -0.05
N VAL A 90 -3.89 -4.98 -0.03
CA VAL A 90 -4.44 -4.34 -1.22
C VAL A 90 -3.40 -3.37 -1.76
N TRP A 91 -2.92 -3.62 -2.97
CA TRP A 91 -1.92 -2.79 -3.64
C TRP A 91 -2.62 -1.95 -4.72
N LEU A 92 -2.82 -0.67 -4.43
CA LEU A 92 -3.47 0.29 -5.33
C LEU A 92 -2.45 0.97 -6.25
N VAL A 93 -2.78 1.01 -7.54
CA VAL A 93 -1.97 1.65 -8.58
C VAL A 93 -2.79 2.64 -9.41
N PRO A 94 -2.15 3.68 -10.00
CA PRO A 94 -2.85 4.80 -10.63
C PRO A 94 -3.45 4.50 -12.01
N SER A 95 -3.04 3.43 -12.69
CA SER A 95 -3.53 3.11 -14.04
C SER A 95 -3.44 1.62 -14.36
N ASP A 96 -4.22 1.17 -15.36
CA ASP A 96 -4.23 -0.23 -15.81
C ASP A 96 -2.89 -0.67 -16.43
N ALA A 97 -2.15 0.26 -17.03
CA ALA A 97 -0.81 -0.01 -17.54
C ALA A 97 0.15 -0.37 -16.39
N ILE A 98 0.12 0.40 -15.30
CA ILE A 98 0.94 0.14 -14.11
C ILE A 98 0.44 -1.12 -13.37
N LEU A 99 -0.87 -1.37 -13.39
CA LEU A 99 -1.47 -2.60 -12.84
C LEU A 99 -0.89 -3.83 -13.52
N THR A 100 -0.95 -3.89 -14.85
CA THR A 100 -0.48 -5.05 -15.62
C THR A 100 1.01 -5.32 -15.35
N GLN A 101 1.82 -4.26 -15.36
CA GLN A 101 3.25 -4.36 -15.05
C GLN A 101 3.49 -4.84 -13.62
N THR A 102 2.77 -4.30 -12.64
CA THR A 102 2.92 -4.66 -11.21
C THR A 102 2.53 -6.11 -10.98
N VAL A 103 1.41 -6.56 -11.55
CA VAL A 103 0.97 -7.97 -11.48
C VAL A 103 2.02 -8.90 -12.07
N GLN A 104 2.51 -8.61 -13.28
CA GLN A 104 3.55 -9.44 -13.91
C GLN A 104 4.80 -9.52 -13.05
N THR A 105 5.22 -8.37 -12.51
CA THR A 105 6.41 -8.23 -11.66
C THR A 105 6.29 -8.99 -10.35
N LEU A 106 5.13 -8.97 -9.70
CA LEU A 106 4.90 -9.64 -8.41
C LEU A 106 4.55 -11.13 -8.57
N LYS A 107 4.05 -11.55 -9.74
CA LYS A 107 3.82 -12.97 -10.04
C LYS A 107 5.09 -13.71 -10.48
N ASP A 108 6.05 -13.02 -11.08
CA ASP A 108 7.31 -13.62 -11.48
C ASP A 108 8.19 -13.92 -10.26
N THR A 109 8.34 -15.20 -9.91
CA THR A 109 9.15 -15.70 -8.78
C THR A 109 10.65 -15.45 -8.93
N TYR A 110 11.13 -15.14 -10.14
CA TYR A 110 12.51 -14.75 -10.39
C TYR A 110 12.71 -13.24 -10.28
N HIS A 111 11.63 -12.45 -10.27
CA HIS A 111 11.75 -11.01 -10.16
C HIS A 111 12.20 -10.61 -8.75
N PRO A 112 13.17 -9.69 -8.59
CA PRO A 112 13.70 -9.32 -7.27
C PRO A 112 12.68 -8.83 -6.25
N TYR A 113 11.58 -8.24 -6.72
CA TYR A 113 10.48 -7.79 -5.84
C TYR A 113 9.76 -8.99 -5.21
N ARG A 114 9.36 -9.96 -6.04
CA ARG A 114 8.72 -11.18 -5.57
C ARG A 114 9.65 -12.01 -4.70
N GLN A 115 10.92 -12.19 -5.10
CA GLN A 115 11.93 -12.88 -4.28
C GLN A 115 12.04 -12.29 -2.86
N LYS A 116 12.00 -10.96 -2.73
CA LYS A 116 12.03 -10.31 -1.41
C LYS A 116 10.82 -10.70 -0.56
N ILE A 117 9.63 -10.66 -1.15
CA ILE A 117 8.39 -11.04 -0.46
C ILE A 117 8.42 -12.54 -0.11
N ASP A 118 8.88 -13.39 -1.02
CA ASP A 118 9.01 -14.83 -0.76
C ASP A 118 9.95 -15.12 0.41
N VAL A 119 11.09 -14.43 0.50
CA VAL A 119 12.00 -14.55 1.66
C VAL A 119 11.30 -14.16 2.96
N ASP A 120 10.50 -13.09 2.95
CA ASP A 120 9.82 -12.60 4.15
C ASP A 120 8.63 -13.45 4.58
N PHE A 121 8.00 -14.16 3.65
CA PHE A 121 6.77 -14.93 3.90
C PHE A 121 6.93 -16.44 3.65
N GLY A 122 8.16 -16.92 3.49
CA GLY A 122 8.49 -18.34 3.33
C GLY A 122 7.90 -18.94 2.05
N SER A 123 7.96 -18.19 0.95
CA SER A 123 7.39 -18.54 -0.36
C SER A 123 5.87 -18.80 -0.38
N ARG A 124 5.17 -18.49 0.71
CA ARG A 124 3.71 -18.55 0.82
C ARG A 124 3.12 -17.20 0.46
N VAL A 125 3.12 -16.91 -0.84
CA VAL A 125 2.68 -15.63 -1.40
C VAL A 125 1.86 -15.90 -2.64
N GLU A 126 0.64 -15.34 -2.66
CA GLU A 126 -0.22 -15.36 -3.85
C GLU A 126 -0.61 -13.95 -4.23
N VAL A 127 -0.58 -13.69 -5.54
CA VAL A 127 -0.84 -12.37 -6.11
C VAL A 127 -2.05 -12.48 -7.01
N TYR A 128 -3.07 -11.68 -6.74
CA TYR A 128 -4.36 -11.73 -7.42
C TYR A 128 -4.62 -10.46 -8.22
N THR A 129 -5.15 -10.64 -9.41
CA THR A 129 -5.88 -9.62 -10.16
C THR A 129 -7.33 -9.54 -9.69
N LYS A 130 -8.03 -8.44 -10.01
CA LYS A 130 -9.47 -8.32 -9.74
C LYS A 130 -10.28 -9.48 -10.34
N GLN A 131 -9.92 -9.94 -11.55
CA GLN A 131 -10.65 -11.01 -12.22
C GLN A 131 -10.45 -12.37 -11.54
N GLU A 132 -9.23 -12.67 -11.09
CA GLU A 132 -8.94 -13.88 -10.31
C GLU A 132 -9.72 -13.90 -9.00
N LEU A 133 -9.79 -12.76 -8.30
CA LEU A 133 -10.60 -12.61 -7.09
C LEU A 133 -12.08 -12.84 -7.34
N LEU A 134 -12.65 -12.21 -8.38
CA LEU A 134 -14.07 -12.37 -8.73
C LEU A 134 -14.40 -13.82 -9.12
N ASN A 135 -13.45 -14.54 -9.72
CA ASN A 135 -13.62 -15.91 -10.14
C ASN A 135 -13.26 -16.94 -9.05
N GLY A 136 -12.83 -16.51 -7.86
CA GLY A 136 -12.36 -17.41 -6.80
C GLY A 136 -11.12 -18.22 -7.17
N GLN A 137 -10.31 -17.76 -8.13
CA GLN A 137 -9.13 -18.50 -8.62
C GLN A 137 -8.03 -18.51 -7.55
N ASN A 138 -7.83 -19.67 -6.91
CA ASN A 138 -6.91 -19.84 -5.78
C ASN A 138 -7.18 -18.86 -4.62
N PHE A 139 -8.40 -18.32 -4.53
CA PHE A 139 -8.79 -17.36 -3.51
C PHE A 139 -9.89 -17.97 -2.64
N SER A 140 -9.49 -18.43 -1.45
CA SER A 140 -10.36 -19.11 -0.48
C SER A 140 -9.99 -18.70 0.95
N PRO A 141 -10.87 -18.95 1.96
CA PRO A 141 -10.56 -18.63 3.35
C PRO A 141 -9.27 -19.29 3.84
N THR A 142 -9.02 -20.54 3.44
CA THR A 142 -7.78 -21.27 3.76
C THR A 142 -6.57 -20.57 3.16
N ALA A 143 -6.60 -20.23 1.87
CA ALA A 143 -5.51 -19.53 1.21
C ALA A 143 -5.20 -18.19 1.93
N VAL A 144 -6.22 -17.39 2.21
CA VAL A 144 -6.02 -16.09 2.87
C VAL A 144 -5.49 -16.22 4.31
N THR A 145 -5.74 -17.34 4.98
CA THR A 145 -5.25 -17.61 6.34
C THR A 145 -3.81 -18.13 6.37
N GLU A 146 -3.42 -18.92 5.37
CA GLU A 146 -2.14 -19.67 5.39
C GLU A 146 -0.97 -18.95 4.69
N GLN A 147 -1.26 -17.97 3.83
CA GLN A 147 -0.27 -17.26 3.02
C GLN A 147 -0.51 -15.74 2.98
N LEU A 148 0.49 -15.00 2.52
CA LEU A 148 0.32 -13.59 2.18
C LEU A 148 -0.49 -13.47 0.88
N SER A 149 -1.64 -12.80 0.95
CA SER A 149 -2.50 -12.53 -0.21
C SER A 149 -2.34 -11.09 -0.68
N ILE A 150 -1.79 -10.87 -1.86
CA ILE A 150 -1.58 -9.53 -2.45
C ILE A 150 -2.58 -9.31 -3.58
N MET A 151 -3.47 -8.35 -3.40
CA MET A 151 -4.52 -7.98 -4.36
C MET A 151 -4.08 -6.72 -5.10
N VAL A 152 -3.68 -6.83 -6.36
CA VAL A 152 -3.24 -5.67 -7.15
C VAL A 152 -4.43 -5.09 -7.89
N LEU A 153 -4.80 -3.86 -7.56
CA LEU A 153 -6.04 -3.22 -7.97
C LEU A 153 -5.76 -1.77 -8.44
N SER A 154 -6.54 -1.29 -9.40
CA SER A 154 -6.49 0.13 -9.81
C SER A 154 -7.46 0.95 -8.97
N TYR A 155 -7.25 2.26 -8.84
CA TYR A 155 -8.24 3.11 -8.15
C TYR A 155 -9.63 3.03 -8.78
N ASP A 156 -9.72 2.81 -10.09
CA ASP A 156 -11.00 2.74 -10.80
C ASP A 156 -11.74 1.42 -10.56
N SER A 157 -11.06 0.40 -10.01
CA SER A 157 -11.61 -0.94 -9.77
C SER A 157 -12.87 -0.92 -8.91
N PHE A 158 -13.01 0.04 -7.99
CA PHE A 158 -14.16 0.17 -7.09
C PHE A 158 -14.87 1.52 -7.17
N ARG A 159 -14.36 2.47 -7.96
CA ARG A 159 -14.94 3.80 -8.17
C ARG A 159 -15.96 3.86 -9.31
N SER A 160 -15.84 2.97 -10.30
CA SER A 160 -16.66 3.03 -11.50
C SER A 160 -18.12 2.67 -11.21
N ARG A 161 -19.05 3.58 -11.57
CA ARG A 161 -20.49 3.29 -11.64
C ARG A 161 -20.87 2.41 -12.84
N GLY A 162 -19.89 2.02 -13.66
CA GLY A 162 -20.09 1.11 -14.79
C GLY A 162 -20.33 -0.34 -14.34
N LYS A 163 -20.82 -1.17 -15.26
CA LYS A 163 -21.16 -2.59 -14.99
C LYS A 163 -20.02 -3.38 -14.32
N GLU A 164 -18.76 -3.12 -14.67
CA GLU A 164 -17.61 -3.84 -14.10
C GLU A 164 -17.21 -3.38 -12.68
N GLY A 165 -17.47 -2.13 -12.32
CA GLY A 165 -17.30 -1.66 -10.94
C GLY A 165 -18.38 -2.25 -10.04
N LEU A 166 -19.62 -2.27 -10.53
CA LEU A 166 -20.78 -2.84 -9.81
C LEU A 166 -20.61 -4.32 -9.47
N LYS A 167 -19.90 -5.12 -10.30
CA LYS A 167 -19.63 -6.53 -10.02
C LYS A 167 -18.92 -6.76 -8.68
N ALA A 168 -18.14 -5.80 -8.20
CA ALA A 168 -17.44 -5.92 -6.91
C ALA A 168 -18.38 -5.75 -5.69
N TYR A 169 -19.58 -5.19 -5.90
CA TYR A 169 -20.61 -4.96 -4.88
C TYR A 169 -21.76 -5.97 -4.98
N GLN A 170 -21.82 -6.76 -6.05
CA GLN A 170 -22.88 -7.73 -6.29
C GLN A 170 -22.59 -9.08 -5.63
N GLU A 171 -23.66 -9.85 -5.41
CA GLU A 171 -23.58 -11.24 -4.97
C GLU A 171 -22.60 -12.02 -5.86
N ASN A 172 -21.73 -12.79 -5.22
CA ASN A 172 -20.74 -13.62 -5.89
C ASN A 172 -20.67 -15.00 -5.24
N SER A 173 -21.30 -15.97 -5.87
CA SER A 173 -21.35 -17.36 -5.40
C SER A 173 -19.97 -18.01 -5.28
N ASN A 174 -18.97 -17.56 -6.05
CA ASN A 174 -17.59 -18.04 -5.92
C ASN A 174 -16.97 -17.68 -4.56
N LEU A 175 -17.51 -16.67 -3.88
CA LEU A 175 -17.01 -16.16 -2.60
C LEU A 175 -17.92 -16.51 -1.42
N ALA A 176 -18.96 -17.32 -1.64
CA ALA A 176 -19.93 -17.68 -0.60
C ALA A 176 -19.30 -18.39 0.61
N GLU A 177 -18.18 -19.09 0.42
CA GLU A 177 -17.44 -19.71 1.52
C GLU A 177 -16.85 -18.68 2.49
N PHE A 178 -16.38 -17.53 1.98
CA PHE A 178 -15.89 -16.45 2.85
C PHE A 178 -16.99 -15.90 3.74
N ALA A 179 -18.18 -15.65 3.21
CA ALA A 179 -19.30 -15.15 4.03
C ALA A 179 -19.68 -16.14 5.15
N LYS A 180 -19.57 -17.45 4.90
CA LYS A 180 -19.80 -18.48 5.94
C LYS A 180 -18.72 -18.47 7.03
N VAL A 181 -17.46 -18.31 6.64
CA VAL A 181 -16.32 -18.35 7.57
C VAL A 181 -16.15 -17.05 8.35
N LEU A 182 -16.29 -15.91 7.68
CA LEU A 182 -16.16 -14.57 8.28
C LEU A 182 -17.42 -14.16 9.04
N GLY A 183 -18.58 -14.71 8.69
CA GLY A 183 -19.86 -14.37 9.29
C GLY A 183 -20.40 -13.02 8.79
N LYS A 184 -21.20 -12.37 9.64
CA LYS A 184 -21.80 -11.07 9.30
C LYS A 184 -20.73 -9.97 9.33
N PRO A 185 -20.67 -9.09 8.33
CA PRO A 185 -19.72 -7.98 8.34
C PRO A 185 -19.92 -7.05 9.53
N GLU A 186 -18.83 -6.76 10.26
CA GLU A 186 -18.83 -5.73 11.33
C GLU A 186 -18.97 -4.31 10.76
N GLN A 187 -18.41 -4.08 9.56
CA GLN A 187 -18.47 -2.82 8.83
C GLN A 187 -19.04 -3.05 7.42
N PRO A 188 -20.37 -3.23 7.30
CA PRO A 188 -21.00 -3.49 6.01
C PRO A 188 -20.86 -2.28 5.07
N ILE A 189 -20.52 -2.54 3.81
CA ILE A 189 -20.47 -1.53 2.76
C ILE A 189 -21.90 -1.30 2.24
N GLU A 190 -22.30 -0.04 2.13
CA GLU A 190 -23.62 0.31 1.63
C GLU A 190 -23.84 -0.29 0.22
N LYS A 191 -24.97 -0.98 0.02
CA LYS A 191 -25.36 -1.63 -1.25
C LYS A 191 -24.44 -2.77 -1.72
N ALA A 192 -23.52 -3.25 -0.89
CA ALA A 192 -22.76 -4.46 -1.16
C ALA A 192 -23.48 -5.69 -0.59
N ASP A 193 -23.51 -6.78 -1.36
CA ASP A 193 -23.91 -8.09 -0.85
C ASP A 193 -22.86 -8.66 0.13
N GLU A 194 -23.26 -9.50 1.09
CA GLU A 194 -22.34 -10.11 2.06
C GLU A 194 -21.27 -11.00 1.38
N THR A 195 -21.60 -11.56 0.20
CA THR A 195 -20.67 -12.34 -0.63
C THR A 195 -19.92 -11.51 -1.67
N ALA A 196 -20.17 -10.21 -1.73
CA ALA A 196 -19.53 -9.33 -2.71
C ALA A 196 -18.03 -9.24 -2.46
N LEU A 197 -17.24 -9.20 -3.54
CA LEU A 197 -15.78 -9.14 -3.43
C LEU A 197 -15.31 -7.99 -2.53
N PHE A 198 -15.88 -6.80 -2.67
CA PHE A 198 -15.47 -5.66 -1.87
C PHE A 198 -15.80 -5.85 -0.38
N GLN A 199 -16.95 -6.48 -0.09
CA GLN A 199 -17.35 -6.82 1.27
C GLN A 199 -16.44 -7.88 1.90
N ILE A 200 -15.99 -8.87 1.11
CA ILE A 200 -14.99 -9.85 1.57
C ILE A 200 -13.67 -9.15 1.87
N ILE A 201 -13.14 -8.32 0.97
CA ILE A 201 -11.88 -7.60 1.20
C ILE A 201 -11.97 -6.71 2.45
N ASN A 202 -13.09 -6.00 2.65
CA ASN A 202 -13.36 -5.20 3.83
C ASN A 202 -13.22 -6.00 5.14
N GLN A 203 -13.81 -7.20 5.19
CA GLN A 203 -13.76 -8.06 6.38
C GLN A 203 -12.36 -8.63 6.63
N LEU A 204 -11.49 -8.72 5.62
CA LEU A 204 -10.09 -9.11 5.81
C LEU A 204 -9.26 -8.00 6.49
N ASN A 205 -9.79 -6.78 6.58
CA ASN A 205 -9.18 -5.60 7.21
C ASN A 205 -7.71 -5.41 6.75
N PRO A 206 -7.45 -5.23 5.45
CA PRO A 206 -6.14 -5.42 4.82
C PRO A 206 -5.14 -4.30 5.16
N LEU A 207 -3.86 -4.55 4.92
CA LEU A 207 -2.88 -3.47 4.71
C LEU A 207 -3.12 -2.89 3.32
N VAL A 208 -3.33 -1.58 3.21
CA VAL A 208 -3.46 -0.91 1.91
C VAL A 208 -2.16 -0.18 1.58
N ILE A 209 -1.54 -0.55 0.45
CA ILE A 209 -0.40 0.14 -0.13
C ILE A 209 -0.90 0.97 -1.31
N VAL A 210 -0.57 2.26 -1.30
CA VAL A 210 -1.07 3.25 -2.26
C VAL A 210 0.13 3.77 -3.05
N ASP A 211 0.38 3.19 -4.22
CA ASP A 211 1.44 3.66 -5.13
C ASP A 211 0.94 4.87 -5.92
N GLU A 212 1.81 5.87 -6.05
CA GLU A 212 1.53 7.20 -6.60
C GLU A 212 0.29 7.87 -5.97
N SER A 213 0.28 7.96 -4.63
CA SER A 213 -0.88 8.43 -3.83
C SER A 213 -1.39 9.84 -4.14
N HIS A 214 -0.67 10.64 -4.93
CA HIS A 214 -1.17 11.95 -5.39
C HIS A 214 -2.40 11.82 -6.32
N HIS A 215 -2.61 10.66 -6.96
CA HIS A 215 -3.80 10.34 -7.73
C HIS A 215 -4.98 9.82 -6.87
N ALA A 216 -4.74 9.47 -5.60
CA ALA A 216 -5.61 8.65 -4.75
C ALA A 216 -6.54 9.45 -3.81
N ARG A 217 -6.81 10.72 -4.08
CA ARG A 217 -7.34 11.63 -3.03
C ARG A 217 -8.44 12.58 -3.50
N SER A 218 -9.32 12.11 -4.39
CA SER A 218 -10.68 12.66 -4.47
C SER A 218 -11.49 12.18 -3.26
N GLU A 219 -12.59 12.85 -2.90
CA GLU A 219 -13.50 12.36 -1.84
C GLU A 219 -13.87 10.89 -2.05
N LEU A 220 -14.17 10.54 -3.31
CA LEU A 220 -14.46 9.18 -3.74
C LEU A 220 -13.32 8.18 -3.49
N SER A 221 -12.06 8.64 -3.46
CA SER A 221 -10.92 7.78 -3.15
C SER A 221 -10.75 7.58 -1.64
N ILE A 222 -11.04 8.59 -0.83
CA ILE A 222 -11.05 8.48 0.64
C ILE A 222 -12.18 7.55 1.09
N GLU A 223 -13.37 7.72 0.52
CA GLU A 223 -14.52 6.84 0.77
C GLU A 223 -14.20 5.39 0.40
N MET A 224 -13.59 5.16 -0.77
CA MET A 224 -13.16 3.83 -1.19
C MET A 224 -12.09 3.24 -0.25
N LEU A 225 -11.11 4.03 0.18
CA LEU A 225 -10.11 3.60 1.16
C LEU A 225 -10.76 3.25 2.51
N ALA A 226 -11.73 4.04 2.98
CA ALA A 226 -12.47 3.75 4.19
C ALA A 226 -13.30 2.46 4.06
N ASN A 227 -13.92 2.23 2.90
CA ASN A 227 -14.70 1.02 2.62
C ASN A 227 -13.83 -0.26 2.52
N PHE A 228 -12.52 -0.15 2.29
CA PHE A 228 -11.63 -1.31 2.49
C PHE A 228 -11.48 -1.71 3.95
N ASN A 229 -11.91 -0.86 4.91
CA ASN A 229 -11.69 -1.03 6.34
C ASN A 229 -10.23 -1.45 6.61
N PRO A 230 -9.22 -0.65 6.25
CA PRO A 230 -7.81 -1.05 6.37
C PRO A 230 -7.35 -1.14 7.82
N CYS A 231 -6.40 -2.03 8.09
CA CYS A 231 -5.67 -2.02 9.38
C CYS A 231 -4.52 -1.01 9.39
N PHE A 232 -4.01 -0.65 8.22
CA PHE A 232 -2.89 0.26 8.03
C PHE A 232 -2.87 0.75 6.59
N VAL A 233 -2.47 1.99 6.36
CA VAL A 233 -2.29 2.56 5.02
C VAL A 233 -0.88 3.10 4.84
N LEU A 234 -0.21 2.66 3.77
CA LEU A 234 1.11 3.14 3.38
C LEU A 234 1.06 3.80 2.00
N ASP A 235 1.25 5.11 1.98
CA ASP A 235 1.34 5.91 0.77
C ASP A 235 2.78 6.01 0.27
N LEU A 236 2.99 5.88 -1.03
CA LEU A 236 4.27 6.17 -1.68
C LEU A 236 4.05 7.18 -2.80
N THR A 237 4.75 8.32 -2.73
CA THR A 237 4.59 9.38 -3.74
C THR A 237 5.82 10.29 -3.81
N ALA A 238 6.06 10.86 -4.99
CA ALA A 238 7.05 11.93 -5.15
C ALA A 238 6.51 13.29 -4.67
N THR A 239 5.19 13.46 -4.71
CA THR A 239 4.47 14.73 -4.56
C THR A 239 3.39 14.60 -3.48
N PRO A 240 3.78 14.49 -2.20
CA PRO A 240 2.81 14.38 -1.11
C PRO A 240 1.97 15.65 -0.99
N LYS A 241 0.69 15.49 -0.62
CA LYS A 241 -0.19 16.62 -0.27
C LYS A 241 0.12 17.11 1.15
N ALA A 242 -0.36 18.30 1.50
CA ALA A 242 -0.22 18.90 2.83
C ALA A 242 -0.71 17.96 3.96
N GLU A 243 -1.73 17.16 3.68
CA GLU A 243 -2.35 16.22 4.63
C GLU A 243 -1.73 14.81 4.59
N SER A 244 -0.48 14.69 4.16
CA SER A 244 0.23 13.41 4.15
C SER A 244 1.06 13.29 5.43
N ASN A 245 0.89 12.18 6.16
CA ASN A 245 1.69 11.86 7.34
C ASN A 245 3.04 11.31 6.90
N ILE A 246 3.91 12.19 6.39
CA ILE A 246 5.22 11.79 5.87
C ILE A 246 6.06 11.31 7.06
N ILE A 247 6.58 10.08 6.96
CA ILE A 247 7.47 9.50 7.99
C ILE A 247 8.93 9.48 7.54
N SER A 248 9.17 9.50 6.22
CA SER A 248 10.51 9.56 5.67
C SER A 248 10.56 10.36 4.38
N TYR A 249 11.61 11.17 4.25
CA TYR A 249 11.92 11.99 3.10
C TYR A 249 13.16 11.45 2.39
N VAL A 250 13.05 11.22 1.09
CA VAL A 250 14.19 10.90 0.21
C VAL A 250 14.43 12.07 -0.73
N ASP A 251 15.65 12.60 -0.70
CA ASP A 251 16.09 13.69 -1.58
C ASP A 251 16.59 13.13 -2.94
N ALA A 252 16.36 13.87 -4.02
CA ALA A 252 16.96 13.62 -5.33
C ALA A 252 18.50 13.54 -5.26
N VAL A 253 19.14 14.28 -4.35
CA VAL A 253 20.59 14.18 -4.13
C VAL A 253 21.00 12.77 -3.68
N GLN A 254 20.20 12.11 -2.83
CA GLN A 254 20.48 10.74 -2.38
C GLN A 254 20.32 9.73 -3.53
N LEU A 255 19.31 9.92 -4.39
CA LEU A 255 19.16 9.10 -5.61
C LEU A 255 20.36 9.26 -6.54
N LYS A 256 20.89 10.47 -6.69
CA LYS A 256 22.08 10.74 -7.50
C LYS A 256 23.30 10.02 -6.94
N THR A 257 23.54 10.10 -5.63
CA THR A 257 24.66 9.43 -4.96
C THR A 257 24.63 7.91 -5.14
N GLU A 258 23.44 7.33 -5.22
CA GLU A 258 23.21 5.89 -5.43
C GLU A 258 23.05 5.50 -6.91
N HIS A 259 23.37 6.42 -7.84
CA HIS A 259 23.29 6.22 -9.30
C HIS A 259 21.90 5.81 -9.82
N MET A 260 20.84 6.19 -9.12
CA MET A 260 19.45 5.85 -9.48
C MET A 260 18.88 6.76 -10.57
N VAL A 261 19.41 7.99 -10.71
CA VAL A 261 18.95 8.97 -11.70
C VAL A 261 20.15 9.58 -12.44
N LYS A 262 19.97 9.85 -13.74
CA LYS A 262 20.95 10.58 -14.55
C LYS A 262 20.84 12.09 -14.30
N LEU A 263 21.97 12.79 -14.35
CA LEU A 263 21.97 14.26 -14.31
C LEU A 263 21.17 14.82 -15.50
N PRO A 264 20.27 15.80 -15.30
CA PRO A 264 19.71 16.52 -16.42
C PRO A 264 20.85 17.26 -17.14
N VAL A 265 20.99 16.99 -18.44
CA VAL A 265 21.86 17.80 -19.31
C VAL A 265 21.09 19.07 -19.64
N ILE A 266 21.46 20.18 -19.02
CA ILE A 266 20.88 21.48 -19.35
C ILE A 266 21.66 22.04 -20.55
N VAL A 267 21.07 21.99 -21.73
CA VAL A 267 21.64 22.57 -22.95
C VAL A 267 21.20 24.02 -23.04
N TYR A 268 22.16 24.95 -22.95
CA TYR A 268 21.92 26.36 -23.25
C TYR A 268 22.30 26.64 -24.69
N ASN A 269 21.37 27.20 -25.47
CA ASN A 269 21.68 27.72 -26.79
C ASN A 269 22.32 29.11 -26.62
N ARG A 270 23.64 29.21 -26.79
CA ARG A 270 24.31 30.52 -26.84
C ARG A 270 24.02 31.13 -28.20
N ASN A 271 23.11 32.10 -28.26
CA ASN A 271 23.01 32.97 -29.43
C ASN A 271 24.38 33.65 -29.61
N LYS A 272 24.96 33.53 -30.80
CA LYS A 272 26.23 34.16 -31.16
C LYS A 272 26.16 35.65 -30.79
N GLN A 273 27.09 36.11 -29.97
CA GLN A 273 27.39 37.53 -29.86
C GLN A 273 28.00 37.96 -31.20
N THR A 274 27.23 38.70 -31.98
CA THR A 274 27.69 39.59 -33.05
C THR A 274 26.98 40.91 -32.87
#